data_AF-A0A941URK6-F1
#
_entry.id   AF-A0A941URK6-F1
#
_cell.length_a   1.000
_cell.length_b   1.000
_cell.length_c   1.000
_cell.angle_alpha   90.00
_cell.angle_beta   90.00
_cell.angle_gamma   90.00
#
_symmetry.space_group_name_H-M   'P 1'
#
loop_
_entity.id
_entity.type
_entity.pdbx_description
1 polymer ?
#
loop_
_entity_poly.entity_id
_entity_poly.type
_entity_poly.pdbx_seq_one_letter_code
_entity_poly.pdbx_strand_id
1 'polypeptide(L)' 'MKHEERKDFDKEAAQWDANPGRVKLAQDVADAMIREVSPAKGQDALDFGCGTGLVTLKLQPLVRSITGVDSSR' A
#
# COMPACT_ATOMS: atom_id res chain seq x y z
N MET A 1 -25.83 -9.83 -16.08
CA MET A 1 -24.59 -9.63 -15.30
C MET A 1 -24.81 -8.40 -14.44
N LYS A 2 -24.70 -8.50 -13.11
CA LYS A 2 -24.83 -7.31 -12.25
C LYS A 2 -23.55 -6.49 -12.41
N HIS A 3 -23.66 -5.26 -12.89
CA HIS A 3 -22.57 -4.31 -12.74
C HIS A 3 -22.43 -4.04 -11.25
N GLU A 4 -21.39 -4.59 -10.62
CA GLU A 4 -20.99 -4.09 -9.30
C GLU A 4 -20.55 -2.64 -9.49
N GLU A 5 -21.21 -1.71 -8.81
CA GLU A 5 -20.75 -0.34 -8.73
C GLU A 5 -19.33 -0.36 -8.17
N ARG A 6 -18.39 0.16 -8.96
CA ARG A 6 -17.01 0.31 -8.55
C ARG A 6 -17.01 1.24 -7.33
N LYS A 7 -16.60 0.73 -6.17
CA LYS A 7 -16.46 1.56 -4.95
C LYS A 7 -15.52 2.72 -5.25
N ASP A 8 -15.98 3.92 -4.92
CA ASP A 8 -15.26 5.18 -5.08
C ASP A 8 -14.22 5.29 -3.97
N PHE A 9 -12.98 4.90 -4.27
CA PHE A 9 -11.91 4.88 -3.29
C PHE A 9 -11.50 6.30 -2.86
N ASP A 10 -11.68 7.31 -3.71
CA ASP A 10 -11.34 8.70 -3.44
C ASP A 10 -12.06 9.20 -2.18
N LYS A 11 -13.34 8.80 -2.02
CA LYS A 11 -14.14 9.10 -0.83
C LYS A 11 -13.71 8.32 0.40
N GLU A 12 -13.37 7.05 0.22
CA GLU A 12 -13.03 6.14 1.32
C GLU A 12 -11.63 6.38 1.88
N ALA A 13 -10.70 6.88 1.05
CA ALA A 13 -9.29 7.09 1.38
C ALA A 13 -9.10 7.91 2.66
N ALA A 14 -9.91 8.96 2.83
CA ALA A 14 -9.84 9.85 3.99
C ALA A 14 -10.06 9.15 5.35
N GLN A 15 -10.73 8.00 5.37
CA GLN A 15 -11.00 7.21 6.59
C GLN A 15 -10.44 5.80 6.50
N TRP A 16 -9.71 5.47 5.43
CA TRP A 16 -9.27 4.12 5.16
C TRP A 16 -8.42 3.55 6.30
N ASP A 17 -7.47 4.37 6.76
CA ASP A 17 -6.48 4.03 7.79
C ASP A 17 -7.06 4.10 9.21
N ALA A 18 -8.26 4.66 9.40
CA ALA A 18 -8.93 4.71 10.70
C ALA A 18 -9.42 3.32 11.15
N ASN A 19 -9.47 2.34 10.24
CA ASN A 19 -9.77 0.96 10.58
C ASN A 19 -8.49 0.24 11.05
N PRO A 20 -8.35 -0.08 12.36
CA PRO A 20 -7.14 -0.71 12.88
C PRO A 20 -6.86 -2.10 12.29
N GLY A 21 -7.89 -2.81 11.82
CA GLY A 21 -7.73 -4.09 11.14
C GLY A 21 -7.03 -3.95 9.78
N ARG A 22 -7.31 -2.87 9.03
CA ARG A 22 -6.64 -2.59 7.75
C ARG A 22 -5.17 -2.22 7.97
N VAL A 23 -4.91 -1.37 8.97
CA VAL A 23 -3.56 -0.98 9.36
C VAL A 23 -2.75 -2.21 9.79
N LYS A 24 -3.31 -3.07 10.66
CA LYS A 24 -2.65 -4.30 11.09
C LYS A 24 -2.35 -5.23 9.92
N LEU A 25 -3.33 -5.45 9.03
CA LEU A 25 -3.14 -6.30 7.87
C LEU A 25 -2.00 -5.80 6.98
N ALA A 26 -1.96 -4.50 6.67
CA ALA A 26 -0.90 -3.91 5.87
C ALA A 26 0.48 -4.04 6.55
N GLN A 27 0.53 -3.87 7.88
CA GLN A 27 1.75 -4.07 8.66
C GLN A 27 2.25 -5.51 8.60
N ASP A 28 1.36 -6.50 8.80
CA ASP A 28 1.69 -7.93 8.77
C ASP A 28 2.20 -8.33 7.37
N VAL A 29 1.56 -7.83 6.31
CA VAL A 29 1.99 -8.06 4.91
C VAL A 29 3.36 -7.46 4.65
N ALA A 30 3.58 -6.20 5.02
CA ALA A 30 4.87 -5.54 4.85
C ALA A 30 5.98 -6.26 5.64
N ASP A 31 5.71 -6.74 6.86
CA ASP A 31 6.69 -7.52 7.63
C ASP A 31 7.05 -8.84 6.95
N ALA A 32 6.06 -9.53 6.37
CA ALA A 32 6.32 -10.72 5.57
C ALA A 32 7.17 -10.39 4.33
N MET A 33 6.84 -9.32 3.60
CA MET A 33 7.63 -8.90 2.43
C MET A 33 9.09 -8.57 2.82
N ILE A 34 9.30 -7.86 3.92
CA ILE A 34 10.64 -7.51 4.40
C ILE A 34 11.46 -8.77 4.69
N ARG A 35 10.85 -9.76 5.36
CA ARG A 35 11.52 -11.02 5.71
C ARG A 35 11.86 -11.85 4.47
N GLU A 36 10.93 -12.02 3.53
CA GLU A 36 11.13 -12.92 2.40
C GLU A 36 11.94 -12.28 1.26
N VAL A 37 11.83 -10.96 1.06
CA VAL A 37 12.46 -10.26 -0.08
C VAL A 37 13.78 -9.59 0.30
N SER A 38 13.97 -9.23 1.58
CA SER A 38 15.15 -8.51 2.07
C SER A 38 15.44 -7.21 1.28
N PRO A 39 14.52 -6.23 1.29
CA PRO A 39 14.68 -4.98 0.57
C PRO A 39 15.94 -4.22 1.00
N ALA A 40 16.61 -3.61 0.03
CA ALA A 40 17.89 -2.95 0.22
C ALA A 40 17.90 -1.53 -0.32
N LYS A 41 18.70 -0.66 0.34
CA LYS A 41 18.84 0.78 0.05
C LYS A 41 19.29 1.14 -1.36
N GLY A 42 19.71 0.17 -2.18
CA GLY A 42 20.06 0.38 -3.58
C GLY A 42 18.94 0.09 -4.58
N GLN A 43 17.81 -0.46 -4.13
CA GLN A 43 16.70 -0.88 -4.99
C GLN A 43 15.64 0.20 -5.11
N ASP A 44 14.99 0.28 -6.27
CA ASP A 44 13.74 1.03 -6.43
C ASP A 44 12.56 0.06 -6.40
N ALA A 45 11.44 0.49 -5.80
CA ALA A 45 10.21 -0.28 -5.77
C ALA A 45 9.07 0.46 -6.49
N LEU A 46 8.11 -0.32 -6.99
CA LEU A 46 6.82 0.15 -7.50
C LEU A 46 5.73 -0.44 -6.62
N ASP A 47 4.90 0.42 -6.03
CA ASP A 47 3.66 0.02 -5.36
C ASP A 47 2.48 0.35 -6.28
N PHE A 48 1.93 -0.69 -6.91
CA PHE A 48 0.86 -0.57 -7.90
C PHE A 48 -0.51 -0.81 -7.25
N GLY A 49 -1.36 0.22 -7.22
CA GLY A 49 -2.55 0.27 -6.38
C GLY A 49 -2.22 0.69 -4.94
N CYS A 50 -1.35 1.69 -4.78
CA CYS A 50 -0.79 2.04 -3.48
C CYS A 50 -1.81 2.62 -2.49
N GLY A 51 -2.96 3.12 -2.97
CA GLY A 51 -4.00 3.74 -2.17
C GLY A 51 -3.45 4.81 -1.22
N THR A 52 -3.77 4.69 0.08
CA THR A 52 -3.27 5.57 1.14
C THR A 52 -1.80 5.34 1.51
N GLY A 53 -1.14 4.32 0.94
CA GLY A 53 0.28 4.07 1.10
C GLY A 53 0.67 3.25 2.34
N LEU A 54 -0.26 2.55 2.99
CA LEU A 54 0.01 1.77 4.22
C LEU A 54 1.21 0.80 4.10
N VAL A 55 1.32 0.09 2.97
CA VAL A 55 2.47 -0.80 2.70
C VAL A 55 3.67 0.00 2.20
N THR A 56 3.45 0.91 1.23
CA THR A 56 4.47 1.83 0.68
C THR A 56 5.32 2.45 1.79
N LEU A 57 4.69 3.10 2.77
CA LEU A 57 5.36 3.88 3.80
C LEU A 57 6.23 3.03 4.73
N LYS A 58 5.84 1.77 4.96
CA LYS A 58 6.63 0.84 5.78
C LYS A 58 7.87 0.32 5.04
N LEU A 59 7.80 0.19 3.71
CA LEU A 59 8.92 -0.21 2.87
C LEU A 59 9.86 0.95 2.51
N GLN A 60 9.33 2.19 2.47
CA GLN A 60 10.07 3.40 2.08
C GLN A 60 11.44 3.54 2.77
N PRO A 61 11.59 3.32 4.09
CA PRO A 61 12.89 3.47 4.74
C PRO A 61 13.85 2.31 4.48
N LEU A 62 13.51 1.31 3.67
CA LEU A 62 14.35 0.13 3.41
C LEU A 62 14.91 0.09 1.99
N VAL A 63 14.34 0.87 1.09
CA VAL A 63 14.74 0.96 -0.32
C VAL A 63 15.33 2.33 -0.65
N ARG A 64 15.81 2.52 -1.88
CA ARG A 64 16.29 3.82 -2.39
C ARG A 64 15.14 4.77 -2.63
N SER A 65 14.15 4.30 -3.39
CA SER A 65 12.97 5.07 -3.77
C SER A 65 11.76 4.14 -3.96
N ILE A 66 10.56 4.71 -3.83
CA ILE A 66 9.31 4.03 -4.18
C ILE A 66 8.49 4.95 -5.07
N THR A 67 8.03 4.40 -6.20
CA THR A 67 6.95 5.01 -6.99
C THR A 67 5.64 4.37 -6.56
N GLY A 68 4.74 5.15 -5.96
CA GLY A 68 3.36 4.75 -5.74
C GLY A 68 2.51 5.15 -6.93
N VAL A 69 1.72 4.22 -7.48
CA VAL A 69 0.78 4.50 -8.57
C VAL A 69 -0.59 3.99 -8.16
N ASP A 70 -1.59 4.86 -8.22
CA ASP A 70 -2.99 4.48 -8.03
C ASP A 70 -3.87 5.13 -9.12
N SER A 71 -5.02 4.53 -9.37
CA SER A 71 -6.00 5.00 -10.34
C SER A 71 -7.15 5.82 -9.72
N SER A 72 -7.22 5.82 -8.38
CA SER A 72 -8.02 6.79 -7.61
C SER A 72 -7.57 8.22 -7.92
N ARG A 73 -8.51 9.18 -7.84
CA ARG A 73 -8.32 10.58 -8.21
C ARG A 73 -8.27 11.52 -7.01
#